data_AF-A0A8I0EXL4-F1
#
_entry.id   AF-A0A8I0EXL4-F1
#
_cell.length_a   1.000
_cell.length_b   1.000
_cell.length_c   1.000
_cell.angle_alpha   90.00
_cell.angle_beta   90.00
_cell.angle_gamma   90.00
#
_symmetry.space_group_name_H-M   'P 1'
#
loop_
_entity.id
_entity.type
_entity.pdbx_description
1 polymer ?
#
loop_
_entity_poly.entity_id
_entity_poly.type
_entity_poly.pdbx_seq_one_letter_code
_entity_poly.pdbx_strand_id
1 'polypeptide(L)'
;MRKEDLISSIAEVAGIPDPGAGVGSSVYKSLFVGLCLKFGIDPNGTMPQLAQRIVTAADLPYNARLFDSRLTPSKGGSTVTLEGLRAILEAVRKLKA
;
A
#
# COMPACT_ATOMS: atom_id res chain seq x y z
N MET A 1 5.21 1.33 -16.18
CA MET A 1 5.29 0.60 -14.90
C MET A 1 3.91 0.08 -14.56
N ARG A 2 3.77 -1.24 -14.46
CA ARG A 2 2.53 -1.93 -14.10
C ARG A 2 2.39 -1.97 -12.57
N LYS A 3 1.22 -2.37 -12.07
CA LYS A 3 0.99 -2.52 -10.62
C LYS A 3 1.90 -3.60 -10.02
N GLU A 4 2.14 -4.68 -10.76
CA GLU A 4 3.05 -5.77 -10.35
C GLU A 4 4.46 -5.24 -10.06
N ASP A 5 5.04 -4.46 -11.00
CA ASP A 5 6.39 -3.89 -10.84
C ASP A 5 6.51 -3.04 -9.57
N LEU A 6 5.46 -2.28 -9.23
CA LEU A 6 5.43 -1.45 -8.03
C LEU A 6 5.36 -2.29 -6.75
N ILE A 7 4.60 -3.38 -6.76
CA ILE A 7 4.51 -4.28 -5.59
C ILE A 7 5.87 -4.89 -5.28
N SER A 8 6.54 -5.45 -6.30
CA SER A 8 7.87 -6.03 -6.14
C SER A 8 8.86 -4.96 -5.67
N SER A 9 8.81 -3.76 -6.25
CA SER A 9 9.65 -2.63 -5.82
C SER A 9 9.39 -2.23 -4.36
N ILE A 10 8.13 -2.20 -3.92
CA ILE A 10 7.77 -1.88 -2.53
C ILE A 10 8.31 -2.95 -1.57
N ALA A 11 8.12 -4.23 -1.90
CA ALA A 11 8.62 -5.34 -1.09
C ALA A 11 10.15 -5.30 -0.96
N GLU A 12 10.84 -5.09 -2.08
CA GLU A 12 12.29 -4.96 -2.15
C GLU A 12 12.80 -3.79 -1.29
N VAL A 13 12.22 -2.60 -1.45
CA VAL A 13 12.64 -1.42 -0.67
C VAL A 13 12.40 -1.65 0.82
N ALA A 14 11.25 -2.21 1.20
CA ALA A 14 10.91 -2.51 2.59
C ALA A 14 11.75 -3.66 3.20
N GLY A 15 12.41 -4.47 2.37
CA GLY A 15 13.12 -5.67 2.82
C GLY A 15 12.18 -6.72 3.41
N ILE A 16 11.02 -6.91 2.78
CA ILE A 16 10.06 -7.98 3.11
C ILE A 16 9.95 -8.95 1.93
N PRO A 17 9.48 -10.20 2.14
CA PRO A 17 9.28 -11.15 1.05
C PRO A 17 8.35 -10.58 -0.02
N ASP A 18 8.75 -10.68 -1.29
CA ASP A 18 7.86 -10.38 -2.41
C ASP A 18 6.71 -11.40 -2.39
N PRO A 19 5.44 -10.97 -2.26
CA PRO A 19 4.31 -11.88 -2.27
C PRO A 19 4.11 -12.59 -3.62
N GLY A 20 4.88 -12.22 -4.66
CA GLY A 20 4.94 -12.88 -5.96
C GLY A 20 3.93 -12.33 -6.97
N ALA A 21 4.10 -12.76 -8.22
CA ALA A 21 3.23 -12.40 -9.34
C ALA A 21 1.88 -13.14 -9.26
N GLY A 22 1.00 -12.68 -8.38
CA GLY A 22 -0.40 -13.12 -8.30
C GLY A 22 -1.34 -11.92 -8.39
N VAL A 23 -2.04 -11.78 -9.52
CA VAL A 23 -2.98 -10.67 -9.71
C VAL A 23 -4.24 -10.93 -8.87
N GLY A 24 -4.31 -10.40 -7.65
CA GLY A 24 -5.49 -10.52 -6.81
C GLY A 24 -5.42 -9.73 -5.52
N SER A 25 -6.56 -9.24 -5.04
CA SER A 25 -6.69 -8.41 -3.82
C SER A 25 -6.03 -9.00 -2.58
N SER A 26 -5.89 -10.33 -2.49
CA SER A 26 -5.20 -11.01 -1.40
C SER A 26 -3.69 -10.74 -1.38
N VAL A 27 -3.04 -10.68 -2.55
CA VAL A 27 -1.60 -10.38 -2.67
C VAL A 27 -1.30 -8.96 -2.20
N TYR A 28 -2.11 -7.99 -2.63
CA TYR A 28 -2.01 -6.60 -2.18
C TYR A 28 -2.21 -6.46 -0.68
N LYS A 29 -3.20 -7.17 -0.11
CA LYS A 29 -3.47 -7.11 1.33
C LYS A 29 -2.30 -7.67 2.15
N SER A 30 -1.74 -8.81 1.76
CA SER A 30 -0.59 -9.41 2.44
C SER A 30 0.64 -8.49 2.41
N LEU A 31 0.89 -7.81 1.29
CA LEU A 31 1.95 -6.80 1.20
C LEU A 31 1.75 -5.69 2.24
N PHE A 32 0.56 -5.09 2.28
CA PHE A 32 0.30 -3.95 3.17
C PHE A 32 0.34 -4.34 4.64
N VAL A 33 -0.13 -5.54 4.98
CA VAL A 33 0.03 -6.11 6.33
C VAL A 33 1.51 -6.30 6.66
N GLY A 34 2.30 -6.85 5.74
CA GLY A 34 3.74 -7.02 5.92
C GLY A 34 4.49 -5.70 6.15
N LEU A 35 4.13 -4.66 5.40
CA LEU A 35 4.66 -3.30 5.62
C LEU A 35 4.27 -2.77 6.99
N CYS A 36 3.01 -2.93 7.40
CA CYS A 36 2.55 -2.46 8.70
C CYS A 36 3.34 -3.14 9.84
N LEU A 37 3.48 -4.45 9.78
CA LEU A 37 4.27 -5.21 10.75
C LEU A 37 5.75 -4.78 10.76
N LYS A 38 6.34 -4.56 9.57
CA LYS A 38 7.74 -4.14 9.43
C LYS A 38 8.02 -2.79 10.09
N PHE A 39 7.08 -1.85 10.01
CA PHE A 39 7.24 -0.48 10.50
C PHE A 39 6.51 -0.20 11.83
N GLY A 40 6.01 -1.23 12.52
CA GLY A 40 5.33 -1.07 13.82
C GLY A 40 3.97 -0.36 13.73
N ILE A 41 3.29 -0.45 12.59
CA ILE A 41 1.98 0.14 12.32
C ILE A 41 0.89 -0.92 12.53
N ASP A 42 -0.31 -0.52 13.00
CA ASP A 42 -1.45 -1.43 13.15
C ASP A 42 -1.82 -2.13 11.81
N PRO A 43 -1.69 -3.47 11.71
CA PRO A 43 -1.94 -4.23 10.48
C PRO A 43 -3.42 -4.55 10.25
N ASN A 44 -4.33 -4.16 11.14
CA ASN A 44 -5.74 -4.53 11.06
C ASN A 44 -6.55 -3.56 10.19
N GLY A 45 -7.13 -4.04 9.09
CA GLY A 45 -8.09 -3.25 8.33
C GLY A 45 -8.24 -3.65 6.88
N THR A 46 -8.92 -2.78 6.16
CA THR A 46 -9.06 -2.80 4.70
C THR A 46 -7.79 -2.28 4.03
N MET A 47 -7.55 -2.66 2.76
CA MET A 47 -6.37 -2.19 2.04
C MET A 47 -6.23 -0.65 2.01
N PRO A 48 -7.30 0.14 1.82
CA PRO A 48 -7.22 1.60 1.91
C PRO A 48 -6.84 2.13 3.30
N GLN A 49 -7.31 1.48 4.37
CA GLN A 49 -6.93 1.85 5.74
C GLN A 49 -5.45 1.57 5.99
N LEU A 50 -4.94 0.42 5.53
CA LEU A 50 -3.52 0.09 5.64
C LEU A 50 -2.66 1.04 4.81
N ALA A 51 -3.06 1.31 3.56
CA ALA A 51 -2.37 2.26 2.68
C ALA A 51 -2.29 3.66 3.32
N GLN A 52 -3.41 4.14 3.87
CA GLN A 52 -3.44 5.41 4.57
C GLN A 52 -2.45 5.46 5.73
N ARG A 53 -2.47 4.44 6.60
CA ARG A 53 -1.57 4.39 7.75
C ARG A 53 -0.10 4.38 7.35
N ILE A 54 0.27 3.60 6.34
CA ILE A 54 1.65 3.53 5.83
C ILE A 54 2.12 4.90 5.35
N VAL A 55 1.30 5.58 4.55
CA VAL A 55 1.64 6.91 4.01
C VAL A 55 1.72 7.96 5.12
N THR A 56 0.77 7.96 6.05
CA THR A 56 0.77 8.92 7.16
C THR A 56 1.90 8.67 8.16
N ALA A 57 2.31 7.42 8.36
CA ALA A 57 3.45 7.09 9.22
C ALA A 57 4.78 7.66 8.69
N ALA A 58 4.85 7.93 7.39
CA ALA A 58 5.99 8.58 6.73
C ALA A 58 5.88 10.12 6.67
N ASP A 59 4.96 10.71 7.44
CA ASP A 59 4.62 12.14 7.42
C ASP A 59 4.25 12.65 6.02
N LEU A 60 3.61 11.81 5.20
CA LEU A 60 3.11 12.18 3.87
C LEU A 60 1.58 12.37 3.91
N PRO A 61 1.04 13.36 3.16
CA PRO A 61 -0.40 13.57 3.10
C PRO A 61 -1.08 12.46 2.28
N TYR A 62 -2.17 11.90 2.82
CA TYR A 62 -2.94 10.86 2.14
C TYR A 62 -4.15 11.43 1.40
N ASN A 63 -4.15 11.33 0.05
CA ASN A 63 -5.26 11.78 -0.78
C ASN A 63 -6.20 10.62 -1.13
N ALA A 64 -7.24 10.42 -0.31
CA ALA A 64 -8.22 9.35 -0.51
C ALA A 64 -9.03 9.43 -1.81
N ARG A 65 -9.09 10.59 -2.49
CA ARG A 65 -9.75 10.71 -3.79
C ARG A 65 -8.91 10.13 -4.93
N LEU A 66 -7.58 10.16 -4.78
CA LEU A 66 -6.65 9.68 -5.80
C LEU A 66 -6.11 8.29 -5.48
N PHE A 67 -5.92 7.96 -4.21
CA PHE A 67 -5.14 6.80 -3.78
C PHE A 67 -5.96 5.53 -3.55
N ASP A 68 -7.27 5.65 -3.34
CA ASP A 68 -8.15 4.51 -3.14
C ASP A 68 -9.58 4.75 -3.60
N SER A 69 -10.37 3.69 -3.64
CA SER A 69 -11.75 3.72 -4.13
C SER A 69 -12.81 3.94 -3.04
N ARG A 70 -12.44 4.32 -1.81
CA ARG A 70 -13.44 4.54 -0.74
C ARG A 70 -14.42 5.68 -1.05
N LEU A 71 -14.01 6.63 -1.89
CA LEU A 71 -14.82 7.78 -2.30
C LEU A 71 -15.45 7.62 -3.68
N THR A 72 -15.39 6.43 -4.31
CA THR A 72 -16.00 6.23 -5.62
C THR A 72 -17.50 5.92 -5.51
N PRO A 73 -18.35 6.40 -6.45
CA PRO A 73 -19.81 6.27 -6.38
C PRO A 73 -20.32 4.83 -6.35
N SER A 74 -19.54 3.86 -6.83
CA SER A 74 -19.94 2.45 -6.93
C SER A 74 -19.89 1.69 -5.60
N LYS A 75 -19.58 2.35 -4.46
CA LYS A 75 -19.27 1.69 -3.16
C LYS A 75 -18.19 0.60 -3.29
N GLY A 76 -17.42 0.67 -4.37
CA GLY A 76 -16.76 -0.46 -4.99
C GLY A 76 -15.35 -0.64 -4.48
N GLY A 77 -15.21 -1.49 -3.49
CA GLY A 77 -14.00 -2.28 -3.27
C GLY A 77 -12.94 -1.59 -2.43
N SER A 78 -12.30 -2.38 -1.58
CA SER A 78 -11.12 -1.99 -0.82
C SER A 78 -9.91 -1.91 -1.76
N THR A 79 -9.93 -1.10 -2.81
CA THR A 79 -8.87 -1.08 -3.83
C THR A 79 -7.97 0.12 -3.63
N VAL A 80 -6.66 -0.11 -3.75
CA VAL A 80 -5.65 0.95 -3.84
C VAL A 80 -5.31 1.18 -5.32
N THR A 81 -5.30 2.43 -5.74
CA THR A 81 -5.02 2.83 -7.14
C THR A 81 -3.53 2.69 -7.45
N LEU A 82 -3.15 2.92 -8.71
CA LEU A 82 -1.73 2.93 -9.08
C LEU A 82 -0.98 4.06 -8.37
N GLU A 83 -1.64 5.20 -8.23
CA GLU A 83 -1.19 6.41 -7.56
C GLU A 83 -1.03 6.16 -6.06
N GLY A 84 -1.96 5.43 -5.43
CA GLY A 84 -1.82 4.97 -4.05
C GLY A 84 -0.61 4.06 -3.84
N LEU A 85 -0.31 3.15 -4.77
CA LEU A 85 0.90 2.31 -4.71
C LEU A 85 2.18 3.14 -4.83
N ARG A 86 2.19 4.18 -5.68
CA ARG A 86 3.33 5.11 -5.79
C ARG A 86 3.56 5.88 -4.49
N ALA A 87 2.49 6.36 -3.84
CA ALA A 87 2.57 7.02 -2.56
C ALA A 87 3.11 6.08 -1.46
N ILE A 88 2.69 4.81 -1.46
CA ILE A 88 3.24 3.79 -0.55
C ILE A 88 4.73 3.58 -0.80
N LEU A 89 5.18 3.47 -2.05
CA LEU A 89 6.61 3.32 -2.36
C LEU A 89 7.43 4.50 -1.82
N GLU A 90 6.94 5.72 -1.98
CA GLU A 90 7.58 6.91 -1.41
C GLU A 90 7.63 6.87 0.12
N ALA A 91 6.51 6.50 0.75
CA ALA A 91 6.43 6.36 2.21
C ALA A 91 7.42 5.33 2.75
N VAL A 92 7.51 4.16 2.11
CA VAL A 92 8.45 3.09 2.47
C VAL A 92 9.91 3.55 2.33
N ARG A 93 10.24 4.34 1.30
CA ARG A 93 11.58 4.92 1.15
C ARG A 93 11.92 5.87 2.30
N LYS A 94 10.96 6.69 2.75
CA LYS A 94 11.15 7.59 3.90
C LYS A 94 11.29 6.84 5.22
N LEU A 95 10.45 5.83 5.47
CA LEU A 95 10.47 5.05 6.71
C LEU A 95 11.76 4.23 6.92
N LYS A 96 12.53 4.01 5.85
CA LYS A 96 13.80 3.28 5.88
C LYS A 96 15.02 4.21 6.01
N ALA A 97 14.89 5.48 5.67
CA ALA A 97 15.98 6.47 5.73
C ALA A 97 16.25 6.88 7.18
#